data_AF-A0A959PQZ6-F1
#
_entry.id   AF-A0A959PQZ6-F1
#
_cell.length_a   1.000
_cell.length_b   1.000
_cell.length_c   1.000
_cell.angle_alpha   90.00
_cell.angle_beta   90.00
_cell.angle_gamma   90.00
#
_symmetry.space_group_name_H-M   'P 1'
#
loop_
_entity.id
_entity.type
_entity.pdbx_description
1 polymer ?
#
loop_
_entity_poly.entity_id
_entity_poly.type
_entity_poly.pdbx_seq_one_letter_code
_entity_poly.pdbx_strand_id
1 'polypeptide(L)'
;LDERRSGLLRTGKPELWASAIVHTVGILNFLFDPTFEPMIKAEDISQYYEVNHTLMLSKSKFIREKEDLGLQSEEFLVENTKLNNPLKKYTVIGGIIVRKDDIPESHRSILDKTN
;
A
#
# COMPACT_ATOMS: atom_id res chain seq x y z
N LEU A 1 -15.42 11.79 17.76
CA LEU A 1 -14.85 11.88 16.39
C LEU A 1 -14.29 13.30 16.25
N ASP A 2 -12.97 13.45 16.09
CA ASP A 2 -12.24 14.73 16.18
C ASP A 2 -12.68 15.73 15.07
N GLU A 3 -13.07 16.95 15.44
CA GLU A 3 -13.51 18.00 14.50
C GLU A 3 -12.48 18.30 13.40
N ARG A 4 -11.18 18.12 13.70
CA ARG A 4 -10.08 18.29 12.74
C ARG A 4 -10.10 17.24 11.62
N ARG A 5 -10.55 16.01 11.91
CA ARG A 5 -10.76 14.96 10.90
C ARG A 5 -11.88 15.35 9.93
N SER A 6 -12.95 15.98 10.42
CA SER A 6 -14.03 16.47 9.54
C SER A 6 -13.57 17.61 8.64
N GLY A 7 -12.74 18.53 9.14
CA GLY A 7 -12.30 19.72 8.39
C GLY A 7 -11.44 19.40 7.17
N LEU A 8 -10.53 18.42 7.28
CA LEU A 8 -9.65 18.02 6.18
C LEU A 8 -10.39 17.24 5.10
N LEU A 9 -11.28 16.32 5.48
CA LEU A 9 -12.15 15.58 4.55
C LEU A 9 -13.19 16.50 3.87
N ARG A 10 -13.54 17.64 4.50
CA ARG A 10 -14.45 18.65 3.94
C ARG A 10 -13.79 19.57 2.91
N THR A 11 -12.48 19.44 2.68
CA THR A 11 -11.74 20.22 1.69
C THR A 11 -11.27 19.34 0.54
N GLY A 12 -11.53 19.79 -0.69
CA GLY A 12 -11.23 19.04 -1.92
C GLY A 12 -12.50 18.48 -2.57
N LYS A 13 -12.48 18.37 -3.90
CA LYS A 13 -13.60 17.79 -4.66
C LYS A 13 -13.70 16.28 -4.38
N PRO A 14 -14.90 15.68 -4.36
CA PRO A 14 -15.08 14.24 -4.14
C PRO A 14 -14.22 13.37 -5.09
N GLU A 15 -14.06 13.78 -6.34
CA GLU A 15 -13.26 13.10 -7.36
C GLU A 15 -11.79 12.99 -6.96
N LEU A 16 -11.24 14.01 -6.31
CA LEU A 16 -9.86 14.00 -5.82
C LEU A 16 -9.68 12.97 -4.70
N TRP A 17 -10.65 12.86 -3.79
CA TRP A 17 -10.61 11.86 -2.73
C TRP A 17 -10.82 10.45 -3.27
N ALA A 18 -11.75 10.26 -4.20
CA ALA A 18 -11.96 8.98 -4.87
C ALA A 18 -10.68 8.51 -5.60
N SER A 19 -10.09 9.39 -6.40
CA SER A 19 -8.82 9.15 -7.10
C SER A 19 -7.68 8.78 -6.13
N ALA A 20 -7.56 9.50 -5.01
CA ALA A 20 -6.56 9.22 -3.98
C ALA A 20 -6.77 7.87 -3.27
N ILE A 21 -8.02 7.47 -3.01
CA ILE A 21 -8.35 6.16 -2.42
C ILE A 21 -7.98 5.03 -3.39
N VAL A 22 -8.37 5.14 -4.67
CA VAL A 22 -8.02 4.15 -5.70
C VAL A 22 -6.51 4.04 -5.84
N HIS A 23 -5.80 5.17 -5.88
CA HIS A 23 -4.34 5.16 -5.91
C HIS A 23 -3.74 4.47 -4.67
N THR A 24 -4.27 4.74 -3.47
CA THR A 24 -3.82 4.06 -2.23
C THR A 24 -3.99 2.55 -2.31
N VAL A 25 -5.16 2.07 -2.71
CA VAL A 25 -5.42 0.63 -2.89
C VAL A 25 -4.50 0.05 -3.97
N GLY A 26 -4.26 0.80 -5.05
CA GLY A 26 -3.31 0.42 -6.10
C GLY A 26 -1.89 0.22 -5.59
N ILE A 27 -1.40 1.10 -4.70
CA ILE A 27 -0.08 0.92 -4.07
C ILE A 27 -0.03 -0.38 -3.27
N LEU A 28 -1.03 -0.61 -2.41
CA LEU A 28 -1.07 -1.81 -1.56
C LEU A 28 -1.08 -3.08 -2.42
N ASN A 29 -1.69 -3.01 -3.60
CA ASN A 29 -1.86 -4.14 -4.51
C ASN A 29 -0.79 -4.24 -5.62
N PHE A 30 0.31 -3.50 -5.53
CA PHE A 30 1.41 -3.47 -6.53
C PHE A 30 0.96 -3.11 -7.95
N LEU A 31 -0.15 -2.39 -8.11
CA LEU A 31 -0.77 -2.03 -9.39
C LEU A 31 0.14 -1.17 -10.30
N PHE A 32 1.19 -0.57 -9.73
CA PHE A 32 2.16 0.27 -10.44
C PHE A 32 3.53 -0.41 -10.64
N ASP A 33 3.68 -1.66 -10.19
CA ASP A 33 4.90 -2.43 -10.33
C ASP A 33 4.89 -3.16 -11.70
N PRO A 34 5.86 -2.92 -12.60
CA PRO A 34 5.92 -3.60 -13.90
C PRO A 34 6.07 -5.12 -13.82
N THR A 35 6.40 -5.67 -12.66
CA THR A 35 6.52 -7.11 -12.44
C THR A 35 5.21 -7.76 -11.98
N PHE A 36 4.14 -6.97 -11.79
CA PHE A 36 2.85 -7.42 -11.29
C PHE A 36 1.73 -7.12 -12.29
N GLU A 37 0.86 -8.09 -12.54
CA GLU A 37 -0.27 -7.93 -13.46
C GLU A 37 -1.62 -7.91 -12.70
N PRO A 38 -2.54 -6.98 -13.01
CA PRO A 38 -2.40 -5.93 -14.02
C PRO A 38 -1.45 -4.81 -13.58
N MET A 39 -0.73 -4.21 -14.53
CA MET A 39 0.03 -2.96 -14.34
C MET A 39 -0.66 -1.79 -15.05
N ILE A 40 -0.83 -0.68 -14.34
CA ILE A 40 -1.22 0.62 -14.92
C ILE A 40 -0.30 1.72 -14.39
N LYS A 41 -0.33 2.91 -14.99
CA LYS A 41 0.40 4.06 -14.47
C LYS A 41 -0.46 4.84 -13.47
N ALA A 42 0.17 5.44 -12.46
CA ALA A 42 -0.54 6.29 -11.51
C ALA A 42 -1.19 7.50 -12.21
N GLU A 43 -0.57 7.97 -13.30
CA GLU A 43 -1.08 9.03 -14.16
C GLU A 43 -2.44 8.67 -14.77
N ASP A 44 -2.63 7.41 -15.16
CA ASP A 44 -3.87 6.92 -15.77
C ASP A 44 -5.06 7.10 -14.81
N ILE A 45 -4.84 6.87 -13.50
CA ILE A 45 -5.84 7.10 -12.46
C ILE A 45 -6.19 8.59 -12.38
N SER A 46 -5.20 9.47 -12.29
CA SER A 46 -5.47 10.91 -12.19
C SER A 46 -6.14 11.48 -13.43
N GLN A 47 -5.81 10.96 -14.62
CA GLN A 47 -6.44 11.34 -15.88
C GLN A 47 -7.90 10.89 -15.93
N TYR A 48 -8.18 9.65 -15.54
CA TYR A 48 -9.54 9.11 -15.52
C TYR A 48 -10.49 9.91 -14.62
N TYR A 49 -10.01 10.35 -13.45
CA TYR A 49 -10.80 11.17 -12.53
C TYR A 49 -10.77 12.68 -12.85
N GLU A 50 -10.02 13.10 -13.87
CA GLU A 50 -9.82 14.50 -14.25
C GLU A 50 -9.31 15.39 -13.10
N VAL A 51 -8.35 14.86 -12.32
CA VAL A 51 -7.78 15.55 -11.16
C VAL A 51 -6.29 15.84 -11.33
N ASN A 52 -5.78 16.80 -10.56
CA ASN A 52 -4.35 17.05 -10.52
C ASN A 52 -3.60 15.86 -9.89
N HIS A 53 -2.66 15.31 -10.64
CA HIS A 53 -1.85 14.16 -10.25
C HIS A 53 -1.10 14.37 -8.92
N THR A 54 -0.42 15.50 -8.75
CA THR A 54 0.33 15.81 -7.52
C THR A 54 -0.57 15.88 -6.28
N LEU A 55 -1.77 16.46 -6.44
CA LEU A 55 -2.76 16.48 -5.35
C LEU A 55 -3.27 15.08 -5.02
N MET A 56 -3.53 14.23 -6.02
CA MET A 56 -3.92 12.83 -5.81
C MET A 56 -2.83 12.09 -5.02
N LEU A 57 -1.56 12.20 -5.42
CA LEU A 57 -0.44 11.58 -4.71
C LEU A 57 -0.33 12.07 -3.26
N SER A 58 -0.47 13.38 -3.04
CA SER A 58 -0.43 13.99 -1.70
C SER A 58 -1.55 13.48 -0.79
N LYS A 59 -2.79 13.41 -1.31
CA LYS A 59 -3.94 12.87 -0.57
C LYS A 59 -3.82 11.37 -0.32
N SER A 60 -3.32 10.61 -1.30
CA SER A 60 -3.05 9.17 -1.14
C SER A 60 -2.02 8.93 -0.04
N LYS A 61 -0.94 9.72 0.00
CA LYS A 61 0.05 9.67 1.10
C LYS A 61 -0.59 10.00 2.45
N PHE A 62 -1.40 11.06 2.51
CA PHE A 62 -2.13 11.43 3.72
C PHE A 62 -3.03 10.30 4.24
N ILE A 63 -3.76 9.59 3.36
CA ILE A 63 -4.58 8.44 3.73
C ILE A 63 -3.71 7.35 4.36
N ARG A 64 -2.61 6.97 3.70
CA ARG A 64 -1.71 5.91 4.21
C ARG A 64 -1.12 6.26 5.56
N GLU A 65 -0.69 7.51 5.77
CA GLU A 65 -0.14 7.95 7.05
C GLU A 65 -1.19 8.02 8.17
N LYS A 66 -2.44 8.35 7.85
CA LYS A 66 -3.49 8.50 8.85
C LYS A 66 -4.11 7.19 9.30
N GLU A 67 -4.17 6.23 8.40
CA GLU A 67 -4.72 4.90 8.66
C GLU A 67 -3.63 3.85 8.86
N ASP A 68 -2.35 4.28 8.97
CA ASP A 68 -1.17 3.43 9.15
C ASP A 68 -1.08 2.29 8.12
N LEU A 69 -1.37 2.62 6.85
CA LEU A 69 -1.39 1.66 5.76
C LEU A 69 0.00 1.48 5.16
N GLY A 70 0.45 0.22 5.11
CA GLY A 70 1.76 -0.15 4.61
C GLY A 70 1.83 -1.60 4.17
N LEU A 71 3.04 -2.16 4.17
CA LEU A 71 3.32 -3.51 3.68
C LEU A 71 2.60 -4.62 4.47
N GLN A 72 2.11 -4.30 5.68
CA GLN A 72 1.43 -5.23 6.58
C GLN A 72 -0.10 -5.15 6.49
N SER A 73 -0.66 -4.25 5.68
CA SER A 73 -2.10 -4.03 5.58
C SER A 73 -2.76 -5.08 4.67
N GLU A 74 -2.65 -6.35 5.07
CA GLU A 74 -3.12 -7.51 4.30
C GLU A 74 -4.63 -7.52 4.07
N GLU A 75 -5.40 -6.84 4.91
CA GLU A 75 -6.86 -6.72 4.82
C GLU A 75 -7.32 -5.98 3.55
N PHE A 76 -6.46 -5.14 2.96
CA PHE A 76 -6.74 -4.40 1.71
C PHE A 76 -6.11 -5.04 0.47
N LEU A 77 -5.46 -6.19 0.63
CA LEU A 77 -4.91 -6.93 -0.50
C LEU A 77 -5.99 -7.78 -1.18
N VAL A 78 -6.04 -7.73 -2.50
CA VAL A 78 -6.81 -8.67 -3.31
C VAL A 78 -6.16 -10.05 -3.26
N GLU A 79 -6.95 -11.11 -3.50
CA GLU A 79 -6.47 -12.50 -3.39
C GLU A 79 -5.24 -12.78 -4.24
N ASN A 80 -5.22 -12.30 -5.49
CA ASN A 80 -4.06 -12.46 -6.37
C ASN A 80 -2.79 -11.83 -5.77
N THR A 81 -2.89 -10.63 -5.22
CA THR A 81 -1.78 -9.97 -4.53
C THR A 81 -1.40 -10.71 -3.26
N LYS A 82 -2.36 -11.20 -2.46
CA LYS A 82 -2.03 -12.03 -1.30
C LYS A 82 -1.21 -13.24 -1.70
N LEU A 83 -1.61 -13.96 -2.75
CA LEU A 83 -0.89 -15.16 -3.21
C LEU A 83 0.50 -14.82 -3.76
N ASN A 84 0.59 -13.75 -4.55
CA ASN A 84 1.80 -13.39 -5.30
C ASN A 84 2.60 -12.24 -4.68
N ASN A 85 2.35 -11.89 -3.41
CA ASN A 85 2.99 -10.76 -2.75
C ASN A 85 4.52 -10.97 -2.75
N PRO A 86 5.30 -10.14 -3.46
CA PRO A 86 6.75 -10.30 -3.55
C PRO A 86 7.44 -10.22 -2.18
N LEU A 87 6.79 -9.58 -1.21
CA LEU A 87 7.30 -9.39 0.13
C LEU A 87 7.16 -10.64 1.01
N LYS A 88 6.37 -11.65 0.62
CA LYS A 88 6.27 -12.91 1.39
C LYS A 88 7.59 -13.65 1.55
N LYS A 89 8.54 -13.39 0.64
CA LYS A 89 9.90 -13.93 0.68
C LYS A 89 10.78 -13.27 1.73
N TYR A 90 10.32 -12.19 2.34
CA TYR A 90 11.05 -11.41 3.33
C TYR A 90 10.39 -11.53 4.71
N THR A 91 11.18 -11.27 5.75
CA THR A 91 10.73 -11.16 7.14
C THR A 91 11.54 -10.05 7.84
N VAL A 92 11.09 -9.60 9.00
CA VAL A 92 11.82 -8.64 9.83
C VAL A 92 12.34 -9.35 11.08
N ILE A 93 13.67 -9.37 11.25
CA ILE A 93 14.33 -9.94 12.43
C ILE A 93 15.15 -8.85 13.10
N GLY A 94 14.79 -8.47 14.33
CA GLY A 94 15.50 -7.43 15.07
C GLY A 94 15.51 -6.06 14.38
N GLY A 95 14.47 -5.74 13.60
CA GLY A 95 14.38 -4.49 12.82
C GLY A 95 15.09 -4.52 11.46
N ILE A 96 15.70 -5.64 11.08
CA ILE A 96 16.36 -5.82 9.78
C ILE A 96 15.47 -6.65 8.86
N ILE A 97 15.28 -6.19 7.62
CA ILE A 97 14.58 -6.95 6.57
C ILE A 97 15.53 -8.02 6.02
N VAL A 98 15.12 -9.28 6.09
CA VAL A 98 15.91 -10.45 5.66
C VAL A 98 15.09 -11.31 4.70
N ARG A 99 15.72 -11.86 3.65
CA ARG A 99 15.07 -12.88 2.82
C ARG A 99 15.01 -14.20 3.59
N LYS A 100 13.85 -14.84 3.62
CA LYS A 100 13.64 -16.12 4.30
C LYS A 100 14.60 -17.20 3.81
N ASP A 101 14.95 -17.18 2.52
CA ASP A 101 15.89 -18.13 1.90
C ASP A 101 17.35 -17.92 2.34
N ASP A 102 17.72 -16.71 2.77
CA ASP A 102 19.06 -16.39 3.28
C ASP A 102 19.24 -16.81 4.75
N ILE A 103 18.17 -17.22 5.45
CA ILE A 103 18.23 -17.65 6.86
C ILE A 103 18.73 -19.10 6.91
N PRO A 104 19.85 -19.38 7.59
CA PRO A 104 20.36 -20.73 7.75
C PRO A 104 19.33 -21.67 8.39
N GLU A 105 19.32 -22.94 7.97
CA GLU A 105 18.40 -23.96 8.48
C GLU A 105 18.38 -24.00 10.03
N SER A 106 19.56 -23.84 10.66
CA SER A 106 19.74 -23.82 12.11
C SER A 106 18.99 -22.71 12.85
N HIS A 107 18.57 -21.65 12.16
CA HIS A 107 17.89 -20.48 12.73
C HIS A 107 16.46 -20.29 12.20
N ARG A 108 15.93 -21.25 11.43
CA ARG A 108 14.58 -21.15 10.85
C ARG A 108 13.45 -21.12 11.86
N SER A 109 13.66 -21.64 13.08
CA SER A 109 12.69 -21.55 14.19
C SER A 109 12.35 -20.12 14.62
N ILE A 110 13.12 -19.12 14.17
CA ILE A 110 12.81 -17.69 14.36
C ILE A 110 11.61 -17.27 13.50
N LEU A 111 11.38 -17.92 12.35
CA LEU A 111 10.26 -17.61 11.45
C LEU A 111 8.90 -17.94 12.07
N ASP A 112 8.81 -19.01 12.86
CA ASP A 112 7.56 -19.46 13.49
C ASP A 112 7.06 -18.53 14.60
N LYS A 113 7.95 -17.67 15.14
CA LYS A 113 7.63 -16.72 16.22
C LYS A 113 7.16 -15.35 15.72
N THR A 114 7.12 -15.15 14.41
CA THR A 114 6.85 -13.84 13.79
C THR A 114 5.47 -13.75 13.12
N ASN A 115 4.68 -14.83 13.17
CA ASN A 115 3.27 -14.87 12.75
C ASN A 115 2.34 -14.87 13.97
#